data_AF-A0A840D0R8-F1
#
_entry.id   AF-A0A840D0R8-F1
#
_cell.length_a   1.000
_cell.length_b   1.000
_cell.length_c   1.000
_cell.angle_alpha   90.00
_cell.angle_beta   90.00
_cell.angle_gamma   90.00
#
_symmetry.space_group_name_H-M   'P 1'
#
loop_
_entity.id
_entity.type
_entity.pdbx_description
1 polymer ?
#
loop_
_entity_poly.entity_id
_entity_poly.type
_entity_poly.pdbx_seq_one_letter_code
_entity_poly.pdbx_strand_id
1 'polypeptide(L)'
;MNKFFFSMMVCLVLMLAPTSSALAQKKTQNIYTCKLVREARSKTPTMYASTYQTQKSDLKKNVAQRKRTRDQKLNDEAYVVPKDSIAISERAYRRGMGTKPLLYSIERRKKDTKVTFLQPIYYSSQWLHYSQGFKIVDQKSGDEYHVRGYDGGASFGKLMIVKGCNSKYVYVSLLFPKLKKRVRKIDILELPHKTDALPSNDDGIPKSYFNIKVEDYLVTSQKNKKIYY
;
A
#
# COMPACT_ATOMS: atom_id res chain seq x y z
N MET A 1 4.19 -27.07 -39.47
CA MET A 1 4.24 -27.37 -40.93
C MET A 1 2.92 -26.86 -41.49
N ASN A 2 2.80 -25.86 -42.37
CA ASN A 2 3.70 -25.34 -43.40
C ASN A 2 3.72 -23.80 -43.41
N LYS A 3 4.93 -23.25 -43.24
CA LYS A 3 5.35 -21.97 -43.83
C LYS A 3 5.64 -22.24 -45.32
N PHE A 4 5.61 -21.20 -46.15
CA PHE A 4 5.80 -21.20 -47.61
C PHE A 4 4.57 -21.66 -48.41
N PHE A 5 3.68 -20.74 -48.79
CA PHE A 5 2.96 -20.86 -50.08
C PHE A 5 2.29 -19.56 -50.54
N PHE A 6 2.19 -18.52 -49.70
CA PHE A 6 1.62 -17.24 -50.12
C PHE A 6 2.62 -16.24 -50.74
N SER A 7 3.75 -16.74 -51.24
CA SER A 7 4.74 -15.93 -51.98
C SER A 7 4.73 -16.20 -53.50
N MET A 8 3.85 -17.06 -53.99
CA MET A 8 3.98 -17.59 -55.36
C MET A 8 2.68 -17.55 -56.17
N MET A 9 1.81 -16.57 -55.92
CA MET A 9 0.60 -16.37 -56.73
C MET A 9 0.40 -14.91 -57.16
N VAL A 10 1.50 -14.19 -57.41
CA VAL A 10 1.48 -12.88 -58.11
C VAL A 10 2.27 -12.94 -59.43
N CYS A 11 2.80 -14.11 -59.80
CA CYS A 11 3.70 -14.24 -60.95
C CYS A 11 3.10 -14.88 -62.20
N LEU A 12 1.80 -15.19 -62.23
CA LEU A 12 1.21 -15.79 -63.44
C LEU A 12 -0.10 -15.10 -63.80
N VAL A 13 -0.14 -14.65 -65.05
CA VAL A 13 -1.28 -14.03 -65.75
C VAL A 13 -1.49 -12.54 -65.48
N LEU A 14 -0.59 -11.73 -66.05
CA LEU A 14 -0.96 -10.66 -66.98
C LEU A 14 0.27 -10.31 -67.85
N MET A 15 0.72 -11.32 -68.59
CA MET A 15 1.56 -11.16 -69.78
C MET A 15 0.64 -11.19 -71.01
N LEU A 16 0.07 -10.05 -71.39
CA LEU A 16 -0.37 -9.76 -72.76
C LEU A 16 -0.28 -8.23 -72.94
N ALA A 17 0.77 -7.75 -73.61
CA ALA A 17 1.03 -6.34 -73.89
C ALA A 17 0.22 -5.86 -75.12
N PRO A 18 -0.04 -4.53 -75.29
CA PRO A 18 0.99 -3.68 -75.86
C PRO A 18 1.12 -2.27 -75.24
N THR A 19 2.36 -1.78 -75.31
CA THR A 19 2.77 -0.36 -75.33
C THR A 19 2.05 0.60 -74.38
N SER A 20 2.49 0.62 -73.12
CA SER A 20 2.48 1.85 -72.35
C SER A 20 3.90 2.08 -71.83
N SER A 21 4.42 3.29 -72.04
CA SER A 21 5.80 3.63 -71.75
C SER A 21 6.18 3.19 -70.33
N ALA A 22 7.41 2.70 -70.15
CA ALA A 22 7.92 2.33 -68.82
C ALA A 22 7.73 3.46 -67.79
N LEU A 23 7.63 4.70 -68.25
CA LEU A 23 7.30 5.89 -67.45
C LEU A 23 5.85 5.88 -66.91
N ALA A 24 4.85 5.46 -67.70
CA ALA A 24 3.45 5.38 -67.28
C ALA A 24 3.24 4.28 -66.23
N GLN A 25 3.78 3.08 -66.44
CA GLN A 25 3.71 1.99 -65.45
C GLN A 25 4.42 2.34 -64.13
N LYS A 26 5.59 2.99 -64.22
CA LYS A 26 6.38 3.43 -63.04
C LYS A 26 5.67 4.56 -62.28
N LYS A 27 4.96 5.45 -62.97
CA LYS A 27 4.17 6.52 -62.34
C LYS A 27 2.94 5.96 -61.61
N THR A 28 2.25 4.99 -62.20
CA THR A 28 1.09 4.34 -61.57
C THR A 28 1.51 3.50 -60.36
N GLN A 29 2.59 2.71 -60.46
CA GLN A 29 3.16 1.98 -59.32
C GLN A 29 3.58 2.93 -58.17
N ASN A 30 4.22 4.06 -58.48
CA ASN A 30 4.60 5.05 -57.47
C ASN A 30 3.40 5.70 -56.75
N ILE A 31 2.28 5.90 -57.45
CA ILE A 31 1.07 6.47 -56.83
C ILE A 31 0.42 5.45 -55.88
N TYR A 32 0.33 4.18 -56.28
CA TYR A 32 -0.19 3.13 -55.41
C TYR A 32 0.69 2.89 -54.18
N THR A 33 2.01 2.87 -54.33
CA THR A 33 2.94 2.74 -53.19
C THR A 33 2.87 3.96 -52.28
N CYS A 34 2.80 5.19 -52.80
CA CYS A 34 2.60 6.39 -51.98
C CYS A 34 1.26 6.39 -51.23
N LYS A 35 0.18 5.87 -51.81
CA LYS A 35 -1.14 5.79 -51.15
C LYS A 35 -1.15 4.75 -50.03
N LEU A 36 -0.55 3.58 -50.27
CA LEU A 36 -0.36 2.53 -49.25
C LEU A 36 0.56 2.99 -48.12
N VAL A 37 1.65 3.71 -48.41
CA VAL A 37 2.56 4.26 -47.40
C VAL A 37 1.89 5.37 -46.59
N ARG A 38 1.05 6.21 -47.19
CA ARG A 38 0.27 7.24 -46.48
C ARG A 38 -0.81 6.62 -45.58
N GLU A 39 -1.54 5.61 -46.06
CA GLU A 39 -2.49 4.87 -45.23
C GLU A 39 -1.79 4.15 -44.07
N ALA A 40 -0.66 3.50 -44.32
CA ALA A 40 0.15 2.87 -43.29
C ALA A 40 0.66 3.91 -42.25
N ARG A 41 1.14 5.08 -42.69
CA ARG A 41 1.57 6.18 -41.80
C ARG A 41 0.43 6.86 -41.05
N SER A 42 -0.79 6.85 -41.57
CA SER A 42 -1.97 7.38 -40.87
C SER A 42 -2.48 6.43 -39.80
N LYS A 43 -2.36 5.11 -40.02
CA LYS A 43 -2.88 4.07 -39.12
C LYS A 43 -1.89 3.70 -38.01
N THR A 44 -0.58 3.81 -38.23
CA THR A 44 0.44 3.40 -37.26
C THR A 44 0.44 4.22 -35.96
N PRO A 45 0.37 5.57 -35.92
CA PRO A 45 0.39 6.32 -34.66
C PRO A 45 -0.84 6.02 -33.80
N THR A 46 -2.01 5.86 -34.43
CA THR A 46 -3.26 5.47 -33.80
C THR A 46 -3.24 4.03 -33.27
N MET A 47 -2.65 3.08 -34.00
CA MET A 47 -2.54 1.68 -33.55
C MET A 47 -1.58 1.54 -32.36
N TYR A 48 -0.44 2.24 -32.40
CA TYR A 48 0.49 2.27 -31.26
C TYR A 48 -0.18 2.93 -30.05
N ALA A 49 -0.80 4.10 -30.22
CA ALA A 49 -1.53 4.77 -29.14
C ALA A 49 -2.66 3.91 -28.56
N SER A 50 -3.47 3.24 -29.39
CA SER A 50 -4.53 2.35 -28.92
C SER A 50 -3.96 1.14 -28.18
N THR A 51 -2.86 0.56 -28.64
CA THR A 51 -2.19 -0.58 -27.99
C THR A 51 -1.61 -0.19 -26.63
N TYR A 52 -0.94 0.97 -26.52
CA TYR A 52 -0.45 1.49 -25.25
C TYR A 52 -1.59 1.78 -24.26
N GLN A 53 -2.72 2.32 -24.72
CA GLN A 53 -3.88 2.55 -23.88
C GLN A 53 -4.51 1.25 -23.40
N THR A 54 -4.64 0.24 -24.28
CA THR A 54 -5.12 -1.10 -23.92
C THR A 54 -4.20 -1.75 -22.88
N GLN A 55 -2.88 -1.77 -23.12
CA GLN A 55 -1.90 -2.31 -22.17
C GLN A 55 -1.94 -1.61 -20.80
N LYS A 56 -2.06 -0.27 -20.79
CA LYS A 56 -2.21 0.51 -19.55
C LYS A 56 -3.52 0.18 -18.83
N SER A 57 -4.61 -0.03 -19.58
CA SER A 57 -5.90 -0.40 -19.03
C SER A 57 -5.88 -1.81 -18.42
N ASP A 58 -5.23 -2.76 -19.08
CA ASP A 58 -5.10 -4.14 -18.63
C ASP A 58 -4.19 -4.23 -17.41
N LEU A 59 -3.09 -3.47 -17.39
CA LEU A 59 -2.23 -3.36 -16.21
C LEU A 59 -3.01 -2.78 -15.02
N LYS A 60 -3.82 -1.74 -15.22
CA LYS A 60 -4.68 -1.17 -14.17
C LYS A 60 -5.69 -2.20 -13.63
N LYS A 61 -6.36 -2.95 -14.52
CA LYS A 61 -7.30 -4.01 -14.13
C LYS A 61 -6.59 -5.10 -13.33
N ASN A 62 -5.42 -5.54 -13.79
CA ASN A 62 -4.60 -6.55 -13.10
C ASN A 62 -4.16 -6.08 -11.70
N VAL A 63 -3.72 -4.84 -11.56
CA VAL A 63 -3.36 -4.25 -10.25
C VAL A 63 -4.59 -4.16 -9.34
N ALA A 64 -5.73 -3.70 -9.86
CA ALA A 64 -6.97 -3.60 -9.09
C ALA A 64 -7.44 -4.98 -8.61
N GLN A 65 -7.38 -6.00 -9.46
CA GLN A 65 -7.76 -7.36 -9.11
C GLN A 65 -6.83 -7.95 -8.04
N ARG A 66 -5.51 -7.78 -8.19
CA ARG A 66 -4.54 -8.19 -7.15
C ARG A 66 -4.82 -7.53 -5.80
N LYS A 67 -5.11 -6.21 -5.79
CA LYS A 67 -5.47 -5.49 -4.56
C LYS A 67 -6.74 -6.06 -3.93
N ARG A 68 -7.80 -6.30 -4.72
CA ARG A 68 -9.05 -6.91 -4.24
C ARG A 68 -8.81 -8.29 -3.63
N THR A 69 -8.06 -9.17 -4.30
CA THR A 69 -7.76 -10.51 -3.79
C THR A 69 -6.98 -10.46 -2.47
N ARG A 70 -5.97 -9.58 -2.39
CA ARG A 70 -5.20 -9.36 -1.17
C ARG A 70 -6.07 -8.83 -0.04
N ASP A 71 -6.86 -7.79 -0.30
CA ASP A 71 -7.71 -7.15 0.71
C ASP A 71 -8.79 -8.12 1.20
N GLN A 72 -9.36 -8.95 0.31
CA GLN A 72 -10.30 -10.01 0.69
C GLN A 72 -9.63 -10.97 1.67
N LYS A 73 -8.45 -11.50 1.33
CA LYS A 73 -7.70 -12.40 2.21
C LYS A 73 -7.40 -11.76 3.57
N LEU A 74 -6.96 -10.50 3.56
CA LEU A 74 -6.68 -9.76 4.79
C LEU A 74 -7.93 -9.59 5.65
N ASN A 75 -9.08 -9.29 5.04
CA ASN A 75 -10.35 -9.14 5.74
C ASN A 75 -10.84 -10.47 6.32
N ASP A 76 -10.69 -11.57 5.59
CA ASP A 76 -11.13 -12.91 6.02
C ASP A 76 -10.34 -13.40 7.24
N GLU A 77 -9.05 -13.02 7.35
CA GLU A 77 -8.18 -13.37 8.47
C GLU A 77 -8.16 -12.29 9.58
N ALA A 78 -8.81 -11.14 9.37
CA ALA A 78 -8.72 -10.00 10.26
C ALA A 78 -9.39 -10.24 11.61
N TYR A 79 -8.79 -9.66 12.64
CA TYR A 79 -9.43 -9.55 13.95
C TYR A 79 -10.35 -8.33 13.96
N VAL A 80 -11.66 -8.56 13.99
CA VAL A 80 -12.64 -7.48 14.21
C VAL A 80 -12.66 -7.16 15.70
N VAL A 81 -12.28 -5.94 16.05
CA VAL A 81 -12.26 -5.50 17.45
C VAL A 81 -13.71 -5.38 17.94
N PRO A 82 -14.09 -6.04 19.06
CA PRO A 82 -15.44 -5.92 19.59
C PRO A 82 -15.73 -4.47 20.01
N LYS A 83 -17.01 -4.08 20.13
CA LYS A 83 -17.39 -2.66 20.24
C LYS A 83 -17.27 -2.11 21.67
N ASP A 84 -17.78 -2.87 22.63
CA ASP A 84 -17.66 -2.69 24.09
C ASP A 84 -16.20 -2.57 24.58
N SER A 85 -15.39 -3.12 23.73
CA SER A 85 -14.00 -3.35 23.75
C SER A 85 -13.20 -2.07 23.37
N ILE A 86 -13.64 -1.28 22.39
CA ILE A 86 -12.90 -0.10 21.91
C ILE A 86 -12.93 1.07 22.90
N ALA A 87 -11.76 1.45 23.43
CA ALA A 87 -11.60 2.68 24.20
C ALA A 87 -11.45 3.92 23.30
N ILE A 88 -12.44 4.81 23.36
CA ILE A 88 -12.47 6.09 22.65
C ILE A 88 -11.84 7.18 23.51
N SER A 89 -11.00 8.02 22.92
CA SER A 89 -10.44 9.19 23.59
C SER A 89 -11.43 10.35 23.65
N GLU A 90 -11.44 11.06 24.77
CA GLU A 90 -12.15 12.34 24.92
C GLU A 90 -11.53 13.46 24.07
N ARG A 91 -10.28 13.29 23.62
CA ARG A 91 -9.62 14.26 22.74
C ARG A 91 -10.38 14.36 21.41
N ALA A 92 -10.85 15.56 21.10
CA ALA A 92 -11.50 15.84 19.83
C ALA A 92 -10.55 15.58 18.64
N TYR A 93 -11.03 14.81 17.66
CA TYR A 93 -10.35 14.65 16.38
C TYR A 93 -10.81 15.74 15.42
N ARG A 94 -9.87 16.54 14.91
CA ARG A 94 -10.15 17.51 13.83
C ARG A 94 -9.71 16.88 12.51
N ARG A 95 -10.62 16.81 11.54
CA ARG A 95 -10.28 16.34 10.19
C ARG A 95 -9.13 17.18 9.63
N GLY A 96 -8.16 16.53 9.00
CA GLY A 96 -6.97 17.18 8.45
C GLY A 96 -5.72 17.18 9.35
N MET A 97 -5.80 16.64 10.58
CA MET A 97 -4.66 16.57 11.53
C MET A 97 -3.60 15.50 11.20
N GLY A 98 -3.64 14.91 10.00
CA GLY A 98 -2.72 13.86 9.56
C GLY A 98 -3.08 12.47 10.09
N THR A 99 -2.68 11.45 9.33
CA THR A 99 -2.96 10.01 9.53
C THR A 99 -2.08 9.34 10.57
N LYS A 100 -0.97 10.00 10.95
CA LYS A 100 -0.03 9.49 11.94
C LYS A 100 -0.67 9.48 13.35
N PRO A 101 -0.63 8.35 14.08
CA PRO A 101 -1.06 8.31 15.46
C PRO A 101 -0.24 9.25 16.34
N LEU A 102 -0.83 9.69 17.45
CA LEU A 102 -0.13 10.52 18.43
C LEU A 102 0.41 9.62 19.53
N LEU A 103 1.70 9.73 19.88
CA LEU A 103 2.21 9.10 21.09
C LEU A 103 1.49 9.68 22.30
N TYR A 104 0.87 8.82 23.09
CA TYR A 104 0.04 9.22 24.23
C TYR A 104 0.77 9.00 25.55
N SER A 105 1.27 7.78 25.78
CA SER A 105 1.92 7.45 27.05
C SER A 105 2.89 6.28 26.92
N ILE A 106 3.86 6.25 27.83
CA ILE A 106 4.79 5.15 28.06
C ILE A 106 4.61 4.70 29.51
N GLU A 107 4.32 3.42 29.71
CA GLU A 107 4.16 2.83 31.04
C GLU A 107 5.20 1.72 31.23
N ARG A 108 6.06 1.86 32.23
CA ARG A 108 7.03 0.82 32.60
C ARG A 108 6.41 -0.13 33.61
N ARG A 109 5.94 -1.28 33.14
CA ARG A 109 5.30 -2.29 33.99
C ARG A 109 6.34 -3.27 34.56
N LYS A 110 5.87 -4.19 35.40
CA LYS A 110 6.74 -5.19 36.05
C LYS A 110 7.45 -6.08 35.02
N LYS A 111 6.75 -6.51 33.97
CA LYS A 111 7.21 -7.49 32.96
C LYS A 111 7.46 -6.91 31.57
N ASP A 112 6.99 -5.70 31.30
CA ASP A 112 6.94 -5.13 29.96
C ASP A 112 6.94 -3.60 30.00
N THR A 113 6.95 -3.00 28.81
CA THR A 113 6.65 -1.59 28.61
C THR A 113 5.41 -1.51 27.73
N LYS A 114 4.38 -0.78 28.18
CA LYS A 114 3.25 -0.43 27.33
C LYS A 114 3.50 0.93 26.71
N VAL A 115 3.35 1.02 25.40
CA VAL A 115 3.32 2.29 24.68
C VAL A 115 1.94 2.46 24.08
N THR A 116 1.28 3.56 24.41
CA THR A 116 -0.08 3.86 23.96
C THR A 116 -0.05 4.98 22.94
N PHE A 117 -0.82 4.83 21.87
CA PHE A 117 -1.03 5.81 20.83
C PHE A 117 -2.51 6.21 20.74
N LEU A 118 -2.77 7.45 20.35
CA LEU A 118 -4.09 7.87 19.87
C LEU A 118 -4.14 7.64 18.36
N GLN A 119 -4.83 6.57 17.95
CA GLN A 119 -5.04 6.23 16.55
C GLN A 119 -6.26 6.98 16.02
N PRO A 120 -6.10 7.88 15.03
CA PRO A 120 -7.24 8.49 14.37
C PRO A 120 -7.98 7.48 13.50
N ILE A 121 -9.31 7.46 13.59
CA ILE A 121 -10.19 6.57 12.80
C ILE A 121 -10.92 7.41 11.75
N TYR A 122 -10.64 7.13 10.47
CA TYR A 122 -11.15 7.92 9.33
C TYR A 122 -12.40 7.33 8.70
N TYR A 123 -12.49 6.01 8.71
CA TYR A 123 -13.53 5.27 8.04
C TYR A 123 -14.50 4.66 9.06
N SER A 124 -15.72 4.36 8.61
CA SER A 124 -16.69 3.60 9.40
C SER A 124 -16.19 2.19 9.75
N SER A 125 -15.30 1.64 8.92
CA SER A 125 -14.55 0.41 9.12
C SER A 125 -13.08 0.67 8.80
N GLN A 126 -12.32 1.09 9.81
CA GLN A 126 -10.89 1.35 9.68
C GLN A 126 -10.11 0.06 9.85
N TRP A 127 -9.21 -0.24 8.90
CA TRP A 127 -8.27 -1.33 9.07
C TRP A 127 -6.97 -0.76 9.63
N LEU A 128 -6.42 -1.44 10.62
CA LEU A 128 -5.23 -1.04 11.36
C LEU A 128 -4.23 -2.19 11.33
N HIS A 129 -3.02 -1.90 10.88
CA HIS A 129 -1.92 -2.86 10.87
C HIS A 129 -0.72 -2.23 11.57
N TYR A 130 -0.38 -2.72 12.76
CA TYR A 130 0.87 -2.37 13.41
C TYR A 130 1.90 -3.44 13.08
N SER A 131 2.94 -3.06 12.34
CA SER A 131 4.00 -3.94 11.87
C SER A 131 4.71 -4.68 13.01
N GLN A 132 5.21 -5.87 12.71
CA GLN A 132 6.13 -6.56 13.63
C GLN A 132 7.52 -5.91 13.65
N GLY A 133 7.80 -4.99 12.73
CA GLY A 133 9.03 -4.21 12.71
C GLY A 133 9.03 -3.01 13.67
N PHE A 134 8.00 -2.84 14.51
CA PHE A 134 8.03 -1.83 15.56
C PHE A 134 9.11 -2.13 16.60
N LYS A 135 9.95 -1.15 16.91
CA LYS A 135 10.93 -1.27 18.00
C LYS A 135 11.21 0.05 18.68
N ILE A 136 11.58 -0.03 19.94
CA ILE A 136 12.14 1.10 20.70
C ILE A 136 13.67 0.98 20.64
N VAL A 137 14.37 2.09 20.42
CA VAL A 137 15.82 2.19 20.47
C VAL A 137 16.21 3.16 21.59
N ASP A 138 17.02 2.72 22.56
CA ASP A 138 17.66 3.63 23.51
C ASP A 138 18.74 4.42 22.78
N GLN A 139 18.57 5.74 22.65
CA GLN A 139 19.52 6.58 21.93
C GLN A 139 20.91 6.59 22.56
N LYS A 140 21.02 6.30 23.87
CA LYS A 140 22.31 6.33 24.57
C LYS A 140 23.13 5.06 24.36
N SER A 141 22.48 3.90 24.46
CA SER A 141 23.18 2.60 24.39
C SER A 141 23.04 1.88 23.06
N GLY A 142 22.06 2.25 22.24
CA GLY A 142 21.65 1.49 21.06
C GLY A 142 20.85 0.23 21.39
N ASP A 143 20.46 0.00 22.66
CA ASP A 143 19.64 -1.15 23.04
C ASP A 143 18.30 -1.13 22.26
N GLU A 144 17.96 -2.24 21.61
CA GLU A 144 16.70 -2.40 20.89
C GLU A 144 15.68 -3.23 21.68
N TYR A 145 14.43 -2.77 21.68
CA TYR A 145 13.30 -3.44 22.33
C TYR A 145 12.22 -3.65 21.27
N HIS A 146 12.14 -4.86 20.73
CA HIS A 146 11.20 -5.22 19.66
C HIS A 146 9.79 -5.42 20.20
N VAL A 147 8.78 -5.00 19.44
CA VAL A 147 7.37 -5.18 19.81
C VAL A 147 7.04 -6.67 20.02
N ARG A 148 6.15 -6.96 20.97
CA ARG A 148 5.72 -8.32 21.32
C ARG A 148 4.25 -8.59 21.06
N GLY A 149 3.44 -7.54 20.92
CA GLY A 149 1.99 -7.71 20.85
C GLY A 149 1.22 -6.44 21.13
N TYR A 150 -0.10 -6.59 21.08
CA TYR A 150 -1.04 -5.61 21.59
C TYR A 150 -1.29 -5.84 23.09
N ASP A 151 -1.54 -4.78 23.85
CA ASP A 151 -1.77 -4.84 25.31
C ASP A 151 -3.13 -5.42 25.71
N GLY A 152 -3.58 -6.55 25.16
CA GLY A 152 -4.80 -7.24 25.62
C GLY A 152 -5.34 -8.28 24.64
N GLY A 153 -4.38 -9.06 24.15
CA GLY A 153 -4.67 -10.41 23.67
C GLY A 153 -5.09 -10.50 22.21
N ALA A 154 -5.30 -9.39 21.52
CA ALA A 154 -5.45 -9.41 20.06
C ALA A 154 -4.23 -10.11 19.43
N SER A 155 -4.49 -11.03 18.49
CA SER A 155 -3.45 -11.82 17.83
C SER A 155 -2.46 -10.91 17.14
N PHE A 156 -1.21 -10.94 17.60
CA PHE A 156 -0.16 -10.10 17.05
C PHE A 156 0.15 -10.47 15.60
N GLY A 157 0.39 -9.46 14.76
CA GLY A 157 0.64 -9.66 13.32
C GLY A 157 -0.60 -9.89 12.46
N LYS A 158 -1.81 -9.87 13.03
CA LYS A 158 -3.05 -9.82 12.24
C LYS A 158 -3.54 -8.39 12.03
N LEU A 159 -4.22 -8.18 10.91
CA LEU A 159 -4.96 -6.96 10.64
C LEU A 159 -6.10 -6.80 11.66
N MET A 160 -6.24 -5.61 12.24
CA MET A 160 -7.37 -5.27 13.11
C MET A 160 -8.38 -4.43 12.34
N ILE A 161 -9.68 -4.68 12.56
CA ILE A 161 -10.76 -3.87 12.00
C ILE A 161 -11.52 -3.19 13.14
N VAL A 162 -11.48 -1.85 13.14
CA VAL A 162 -12.19 -1.00 14.10
C VAL A 162 -13.41 -0.39 13.41
N LYS A 163 -14.61 -0.67 13.94
CA LYS A 163 -15.88 -0.20 13.37
C LYS A 163 -16.57 0.83 14.26
N GLY A 164 -17.31 1.75 13.64
CA GLY A 164 -18.22 2.67 14.35
C GLY A 164 -17.55 3.81 15.13
N CYS A 165 -16.26 4.06 14.91
CA CYS A 165 -15.49 5.10 15.60
C CYS A 165 -15.03 6.23 14.65
N ASN A 166 -15.75 6.45 13.55
CA ASN A 166 -15.40 7.45 12.54
C ASN A 166 -15.20 8.85 13.18
N SER A 167 -14.12 9.52 12.77
CA SER A 167 -13.73 10.87 13.20
C SER A 167 -13.50 10.95 14.71
N LYS A 168 -12.98 9.87 15.31
CA LYS A 168 -12.57 9.80 16.70
C LYS A 168 -11.13 9.29 16.82
N TYR A 169 -10.51 9.58 17.96
CA TYR A 169 -9.30 8.88 18.40
C TYR A 169 -9.69 7.64 19.21
N VAL A 170 -9.04 6.52 18.94
CA VAL A 170 -9.09 5.33 19.79
C VAL A 170 -7.71 5.08 20.38
N TYR A 171 -7.66 4.49 21.57
CA TYR A 171 -6.40 4.09 22.18
C TYR A 171 -5.93 2.76 21.58
N VAL A 172 -4.70 2.73 21.08
CA VAL A 172 -4.03 1.49 20.69
C VAL A 172 -2.75 1.35 21.47
N SER A 173 -2.53 0.18 22.05
CA SER A 173 -1.43 -0.05 22.97
C SER A 173 -0.58 -1.23 22.50
N LEU A 174 0.72 -0.98 22.35
CA LEU A 174 1.71 -1.99 22.01
C LEU A 174 2.56 -2.36 23.22
N LEU A 175 2.92 -3.63 23.31
CA LEU A 175 3.77 -4.18 24.35
C LEU A 175 5.19 -4.39 23.84
N PHE A 176 6.15 -3.92 24.62
CA PHE A 176 7.58 -4.09 24.38
C PHE A 176 8.24 -4.79 25.57
N PRO A 177 9.46 -5.31 25.44
CA PRO A 177 10.27 -5.71 26.58
C PRO A 177 10.41 -4.54 27.57
N LYS A 178 10.69 -4.89 28.82
CA LYS A 178 10.78 -3.91 29.90
C LYS A 178 11.92 -2.93 29.63
N LEU A 179 11.59 -1.65 29.53
CA LEU A 179 12.53 -0.57 29.32
C LEU A 179 13.34 -0.37 30.60
N LYS A 180 14.68 -0.39 30.49
CA LYS A 180 15.57 -0.23 31.65
C LYS A 180 15.30 1.12 32.33
N LYS A 181 15.34 1.18 33.67
CA LYS A 181 15.05 2.42 34.43
C LYS A 181 15.92 3.61 34.02
N ARG A 182 17.14 3.35 33.55
CA ARG A 182 18.13 4.36 33.11
C ARG A 182 17.85 4.97 31.74
N VAL A 183 16.97 4.38 30.92
CA VAL A 183 16.65 4.93 29.60
C VAL A 183 15.95 6.28 29.78
N ARG A 184 16.35 7.28 28.99
CA ARG A 184 15.86 8.66 29.08
C ARG A 184 15.37 9.20 27.75
N LYS A 185 16.09 8.93 26.67
CA LYS A 185 15.71 9.30 25.30
C LYS A 185 15.61 8.06 24.43
N ILE A 186 14.55 7.99 23.63
CA ILE A 186 14.30 6.86 22.74
C ILE A 186 13.85 7.32 21.36
N ASP A 187 14.06 6.46 20.40
CA ASP A 187 13.30 6.45 19.14
C ASP A 187 12.34 5.27 19.14
N ILE A 188 11.16 5.45 18.55
CA ILE A 188 10.20 4.38 18.29
C ILE A 188 10.12 4.26 16.79
N LEU A 189 10.64 3.18 16.22
CA LEU A 189 10.75 3.00 14.79
C LEU A 189 9.71 1.99 14.32
N GLU A 190 9.04 2.29 13.21
CA GLU A 190 8.32 1.30 12.42
C GLU A 190 9.16 0.97 11.19
N LEU A 191 9.79 -0.20 11.20
CA LEU A 191 10.57 -0.68 10.06
C LEU A 191 9.74 -1.69 9.24
N PRO A 192 9.96 -1.80 7.92
CA PRO A 192 9.32 -2.82 7.12
C PRO A 192 9.63 -4.22 7.66
N HIS A 193 8.61 -5.06 7.77
CA HIS A 193 8.73 -6.46 8.13
C HIS A 193 8.17 -7.36 7.03
N LYS A 194 8.76 -8.55 6.86
CA LYS A 194 8.44 -9.49 5.77
C LYS A 194 6.98 -9.95 5.73
N THR A 195 6.28 -9.88 6.87
CA THR A 195 4.87 -10.27 6.99
C THR A 195 3.92 -9.09 6.82
N ASP A 196 4.43 -7.89 6.57
CA ASP A 196 3.59 -6.71 6.50
C ASP A 196 2.73 -6.74 5.25
N ALA A 197 1.43 -6.59 5.45
CA ALA A 197 0.46 -6.49 4.38
C ALA A 197 -0.34 -5.21 4.55
N LEU A 198 0.06 -4.17 3.80
CA LEU A 198 -0.57 -2.85 3.84
C LEU A 198 -1.97 -2.91 3.22
N PRO A 199 -3.06 -2.74 3.98
CA PRO A 199 -4.40 -2.75 3.41
C PRO A 199 -4.66 -1.52 2.53
N SER A 200 -5.70 -1.54 1.69
CA SER A 200 -5.96 -0.42 0.76
C SER A 200 -6.38 0.89 1.40
N ASN A 201 -6.84 0.86 2.66
CA ASN A 201 -7.24 2.04 3.43
C ASN A 201 -6.18 2.49 4.46
N ASP A 202 -4.96 1.92 4.39
CA ASP A 202 -3.78 2.44 5.07
C ASP A 202 -3.00 3.38 4.14
N ASP A 203 -2.35 4.39 4.71
CA ASP A 203 -1.62 5.41 3.97
C ASP A 203 -0.22 4.96 3.51
N GLY A 204 0.26 3.81 4.01
CA GLY A 204 1.58 3.26 3.72
C GLY A 204 2.73 4.07 4.30
N ILE A 205 2.45 5.06 5.17
CA ILE A 205 3.45 5.94 5.74
C ILE A 205 3.93 5.34 7.07
N PRO A 206 5.24 5.03 7.22
CA PRO A 206 5.80 4.54 8.47
C PRO A 206 5.59 5.52 9.63
N LYS A 207 5.26 4.98 10.79
CA LYS A 207 4.82 5.72 11.97
C LYS A 207 5.94 5.73 13.02
N SER A 208 7.10 6.28 12.62
CA SER A 208 8.28 6.41 13.50
C SER A 208 8.29 7.72 14.29
N TYR A 209 8.77 7.70 15.53
CA TYR A 209 8.86 8.84 16.45
C TYR A 209 10.30 8.96 16.94
N PHE A 210 10.85 10.16 16.88
CA PHE A 210 12.27 10.41 17.15
C PHE A 210 12.46 11.34 18.33
N ASN A 211 13.60 11.21 19.00
CA ASN A 211 14.05 12.10 20.08
C ASN A 211 13.03 12.21 21.23
N ILE A 212 12.33 11.12 21.53
CA ILE A 212 11.32 11.09 22.58
C ILE A 212 12.00 11.05 23.94
N LYS A 213 11.79 12.10 24.74
CA LYS A 213 12.11 12.04 26.17
C LYS A 213 11.07 11.18 26.87
N VAL A 214 11.52 10.09 27.48
CA VAL A 214 10.63 9.11 28.11
C VAL A 214 9.79 9.75 29.21
N GLU A 215 10.38 10.68 29.97
CA GLU A 215 9.72 11.35 31.09
C GLU A 215 8.47 12.16 30.68
N ASP A 216 8.49 12.81 29.51
CA ASP A 216 7.37 13.61 29.00
C ASP A 216 6.10 12.79 28.77
N TYR A 217 6.25 11.47 28.59
CA TYR A 217 5.17 10.52 28.33
C TYR A 217 5.02 9.47 29.43
N LEU A 218 5.87 9.51 30.47
CA LEU A 218 5.91 8.46 31.48
C LEU A 218 4.68 8.58 32.39
N VAL A 219 3.88 7.53 32.43
CA VAL A 219 2.76 7.41 33.37
C VAL A 219 3.06 6.37 34.43
N THR A 220 2.80 6.71 35.69
CA THR A 220 2.73 5.74 36.79
C THR A 220 1.33 5.11 36.77
N SER A 221 1.25 3.79 36.93
CA SER A 221 0.06 2.96 36.65
C SER A 221 -1.21 3.29 37.47
N GLN A 222 -1.21 4.36 38.26
CA GLN A 222 -2.29 4.70 39.20
C GLN A 222 -3.39 5.61 38.61
N LYS A 223 -3.21 6.19 37.40
CA LYS A 223 -4.17 7.19 36.88
C LYS A 223 -4.95 6.85 35.61
N ASN A 224 -4.69 5.74 34.91
CA ASN A 224 -5.44 5.42 33.70
C ASN A 224 -6.26 4.13 33.84
N LYS A 225 -7.57 4.28 33.56
CA LYS A 225 -8.53 3.22 33.33
C LYS A 225 -7.86 2.14 32.48
N LYS A 226 -8.06 0.87 32.84
CA LYS A 226 -7.73 -0.25 31.97
C LYS A 226 -8.36 0.03 30.60
N ILE A 227 -7.50 0.26 29.61
CA ILE A 227 -7.91 0.42 28.22
C ILE A 227 -8.22 -1.00 27.77
N TYR A 228 -9.49 -1.35 27.85
CA TYR A 228 -9.95 -2.62 27.30
C TYR A 228 -9.90 -2.55 25.76
N TYR A 229 -9.69 -3.72 25.18
CA TYR A 229 -9.60 -4.06 23.74
C TYR A 229 -10.96 -4.15 23.25
#